data_AF-A0A6F8PQ17-F1
#
_entry.id   AF-A0A6F8PQ17-F1
#
_cell.length_a   1.000
_cell.length_b   1.000
_cell.length_c   1.000
_cell.angle_alpha   90.00
_cell.angle_beta   90.00
_cell.angle_gamma   90.00
#
_symmetry.space_group_name_H-M   'P 1'
#
loop_
_entity.id
_entity.type
_entity.pdbx_description
1 polymer ?
#
loop_
_entity_poly.entity_id
_entity_poly.type
_entity_poly.pdbx_seq_one_letter_code
_entity_poly.pdbx_strand_id
1 'polypeptide(L)'
;MLKKNMREKSLFWMPIQPKAHLRAVSSTHAKPALMNADSSAQAHALVDLNQNATLRAYETRIKKGFDDLGLGNPTPHVYAQGFFDQFMALSNEFFTQDPLNGQAKNSAESQFRKAGFHAVGIAPCADGRLAHVISYILRLPYSSARRKAHAGALFDVSESVRNWVFVEHSRFREGKPNSAAEPTQYLKIAVYHYSKSDPHHQGCAAHGSDDAKAAQAALERLKDFRQAIENRFGCGASVQTLLIGLNTDDDSLKVHVPNAQGKTCLGRYVETQALYQQTLGMNATQAQAVIESALNACNEDRSSTAPQAAMKGLLAWLIGNNFSQIAYVKDYEQGQYADIGHAERFIGIGNGFEEVQLRNLTYYGFMDTIEEGAADIDVGIKIFKSIQLPKGLPIPVVIRCDYDGKVPGSRDRAQAKAIRLETALHARYPELSAKGQLISLCTLRDYSQAKPAERLKTTRPGHF
;
A
#
# COMPACT_ATOMS: atom_id res chain seq x y z
N MET A 1 -36.67 42.34 21.32
CA MET A 1 -37.59 41.68 20.36
C MET A 1 -37.10 41.97 18.94
N LEU A 2 -36.53 40.99 18.24
CA LEU A 2 -36.42 40.97 16.77
C LEU A 2 -35.97 39.57 16.30
N LYS A 3 -36.95 38.87 15.73
CA LYS A 3 -37.01 37.90 14.62
C LYS A 3 -36.04 36.70 14.51
N LYS A 4 -36.72 35.60 14.16
CA LYS A 4 -36.34 34.20 13.92
C LYS A 4 -35.99 33.98 12.43
N ASN A 5 -35.36 32.84 12.15
CA ASN A 5 -35.08 32.17 10.86
C ASN A 5 -33.73 32.57 10.22
N MET A 6 -32.88 31.68 9.72
CA MET A 6 -33.03 30.30 9.24
C MET A 6 -31.63 29.66 9.27
N ARG A 7 -31.43 28.52 9.94
CA ARG A 7 -30.24 27.67 9.72
C ARG A 7 -30.70 26.51 8.85
N GLU A 8 -30.29 26.52 7.59
CA GLU A 8 -30.44 25.38 6.69
C GLU A 8 -29.71 24.17 7.30
N LYS A 9 -30.47 23.10 7.52
CA LYS A 9 -29.93 21.81 7.89
C LYS A 9 -29.43 21.15 6.60
N SER A 10 -28.15 20.79 6.59
CA SER A 10 -27.53 19.95 5.57
C SER A 10 -28.35 18.66 5.37
N LEU A 11 -28.81 18.43 4.14
CA LEU A 11 -29.65 17.30 3.72
C LEU A 11 -28.85 16.04 3.34
N PHE A 12 -27.59 15.91 3.75
CA PHE A 12 -26.69 14.83 3.29
C PHE A 12 -26.64 13.56 4.16
N TRP A 13 -27.59 13.37 5.08
CA TRP A 13 -27.52 12.25 6.04
C TRP A 13 -28.90 11.62 6.26
N MET A 14 -29.18 10.54 5.54
CA MET A 14 -30.24 9.60 5.92
C MET A 14 -29.62 8.31 6.48
N PRO A 15 -30.10 7.79 7.62
CA PRO A 15 -29.70 6.49 8.13
C PRO A 15 -30.26 5.37 7.24
N ILE A 16 -29.40 4.40 6.90
CA ILE A 16 -29.77 3.17 6.19
C ILE A 16 -30.69 2.35 7.11
N GLN A 17 -31.92 2.11 6.67
CA GLN A 17 -32.87 1.21 7.33
C GLN A 17 -32.41 -0.24 7.21
N PRO A 18 -32.46 -1.06 8.27
CA PRO A 18 -32.14 -2.49 8.18
C PRO A 18 -33.21 -3.22 7.35
N LYS A 19 -32.80 -3.94 6.31
CA LYS A 19 -33.71 -4.80 5.54
C LYS A 19 -34.15 -6.00 6.39
N ALA A 20 -35.46 -6.17 6.47
CA ALA A 20 -36.12 -7.30 7.09
C ALA A 20 -35.88 -8.62 6.34
N HIS A 21 -35.76 -9.67 7.14
CA HIS A 21 -35.66 -11.10 6.86
C HIS A 21 -36.10 -11.59 5.46
N LEU A 22 -35.13 -12.05 4.67
CA LEU A 22 -35.38 -13.04 3.62
C LEU A 22 -35.19 -14.44 4.19
N ARG A 23 -36.26 -15.24 4.09
CA ARG A 23 -36.35 -16.63 4.52
C ARG A 23 -35.26 -17.49 3.84
N ALA A 24 -34.65 -18.36 4.64
CA ALA A 24 -33.80 -19.44 4.16
C ALA A 24 -34.58 -20.35 3.20
N VAL A 25 -34.13 -20.42 1.95
CA VAL A 25 -34.48 -21.50 1.04
C VAL A 25 -33.37 -22.54 1.17
N SER A 26 -33.74 -23.72 1.69
CA SER A 26 -32.83 -24.86 1.73
C SER A 26 -32.61 -25.35 0.30
N SER A 27 -31.40 -25.19 -0.24
CA SER A 27 -30.96 -25.97 -1.40
C SER A 27 -29.84 -26.90 -0.96
N THR A 28 -30.21 -28.16 -0.82
CA THR A 28 -29.28 -29.29 -0.82
C THR A 28 -28.64 -29.36 -2.21
N HIS A 29 -27.39 -28.93 -2.33
CA HIS A 29 -26.58 -29.25 -3.50
C HIS A 29 -25.36 -30.08 -3.11
N ALA A 30 -25.38 -31.29 -3.64
CA ALA A 30 -24.29 -32.26 -3.64
C ALA A 30 -23.01 -31.63 -4.20
N LYS A 31 -21.87 -32.09 -3.69
CA LYS A 31 -20.53 -31.80 -4.22
C LYS A 31 -20.54 -31.99 -5.75
N PRO A 32 -20.15 -31.00 -6.57
CA PRO A 32 -19.78 -31.28 -7.93
C PRO A 32 -18.43 -32.00 -7.90
N ALA A 33 -18.38 -33.14 -8.59
CA ALA A 33 -17.16 -33.84 -8.90
C ALA A 33 -16.15 -32.89 -9.54
N LEU A 34 -14.87 -33.09 -9.24
CA LEU A 34 -13.74 -32.54 -10.00
C LEU A 34 -13.94 -32.87 -11.48
N MET A 35 -14.48 -31.92 -12.24
CA MET A 35 -14.30 -31.93 -13.68
C MET A 35 -12.86 -31.49 -13.92
N ASN A 36 -12.02 -32.44 -14.30
CA ASN A 36 -10.77 -32.17 -14.98
C ASN A 36 -11.09 -31.35 -16.23
N ALA A 37 -10.94 -30.03 -16.12
CA ALA A 37 -10.81 -29.18 -17.29
C ALA A 37 -9.41 -29.41 -17.85
N ASP A 38 -9.33 -30.30 -18.83
CA ASP A 38 -8.25 -30.34 -19.80
C ASP A 38 -8.27 -29.01 -20.58
N SER A 39 -7.60 -28.01 -20.03
CA SER A 39 -7.09 -26.88 -20.81
C SER A 39 -5.69 -26.64 -20.31
N SER A 40 -4.69 -27.11 -21.06
CA SER A 40 -3.32 -26.63 -20.92
C SER A 40 -3.30 -25.15 -21.35
N ALA A 41 -3.84 -24.26 -20.52
CA ALA A 41 -3.67 -22.84 -20.69
C ALA A 41 -2.17 -22.58 -20.47
N GLN A 42 -1.44 -22.41 -21.56
CA GLN A 42 -0.02 -22.14 -21.52
C GLN A 42 0.18 -20.89 -20.64
N ALA A 43 0.97 -21.04 -19.57
CA ALA A 43 1.25 -19.95 -18.67
C ALA A 43 1.87 -18.79 -19.46
N HIS A 44 1.45 -17.56 -19.15
CA HIS A 44 1.94 -16.37 -19.84
C HIS A 44 3.47 -16.28 -19.67
N ALA A 45 4.22 -16.02 -20.74
CA ALA A 45 5.69 -16.15 -20.77
C ALA A 45 6.45 -15.19 -19.82
N LEU A 46 5.81 -14.12 -19.36
CA LEU A 46 6.34 -13.16 -18.38
C LEU A 46 5.90 -13.44 -16.92
N VAL A 47 5.18 -14.53 -16.66
CA VAL A 47 4.69 -14.87 -15.31
C VAL A 47 5.69 -15.75 -14.58
N ASP A 48 6.02 -15.36 -13.34
CA ASP A 48 6.77 -16.18 -12.40
C ASP A 48 5.82 -16.99 -11.49
N LEU A 49 5.52 -18.21 -11.93
CA LEU A 49 4.63 -19.12 -11.19
C LEU A 49 5.21 -19.58 -9.85
N ASN A 50 6.54 -19.70 -9.75
CA ASN A 50 7.21 -20.13 -8.53
C ASN A 50 7.11 -19.03 -7.47
N GLN A 51 7.38 -17.78 -7.86
CA GLN A 51 7.17 -16.65 -6.98
C GLN A 51 5.70 -16.52 -6.56
N ASN A 52 4.75 -16.74 -7.48
CA ASN A 52 3.32 -16.77 -7.15
C ASN A 52 2.97 -17.80 -6.07
N ALA A 53 3.47 -19.02 -6.19
CA ALA A 53 3.25 -20.07 -5.19
C ALA A 53 3.84 -19.70 -3.81
N THR A 54 5.06 -19.16 -3.78
CA THR A 54 5.71 -18.67 -2.55
C THR A 54 4.90 -17.56 -1.90
N LEU A 55 4.49 -16.56 -2.68
CA LEU A 55 3.67 -15.44 -2.21
C LEU A 55 2.31 -15.91 -1.69
N ARG A 56 1.69 -16.92 -2.32
CA ARG A 56 0.43 -17.50 -1.85
C ARG A 56 0.60 -18.19 -0.51
N ALA A 57 1.61 -19.05 -0.39
CA ALA A 57 1.88 -19.79 0.83
C ALA A 57 2.16 -18.83 2.01
N TYR A 58 2.93 -17.76 1.76
CA TYR A 58 3.17 -16.72 2.75
C TYR A 58 1.88 -15.98 3.13
N GLU A 59 1.12 -15.47 2.15
CA GLU A 59 -0.12 -14.72 2.39
C GLU A 59 -1.12 -15.54 3.21
N THR A 60 -1.44 -16.76 2.76
CA THR A 60 -2.45 -17.60 3.41
C THR A 60 -2.05 -17.96 4.83
N ARG A 61 -0.78 -18.31 5.07
CA ARG A 61 -0.30 -18.68 6.41
C ARG A 61 -0.33 -17.49 7.37
N ILE A 62 0.16 -16.32 6.95
CA ILE A 62 0.18 -15.13 7.81
C ILE A 62 -1.25 -14.68 8.13
N LYS A 63 -2.13 -14.59 7.14
CA LYS A 63 -3.53 -14.21 7.36
C LYS A 63 -4.24 -15.19 8.28
N LYS A 64 -4.05 -16.50 8.07
CA LYS A 64 -4.61 -17.55 8.93
C LYS A 64 -4.20 -17.37 10.39
N GLY A 65 -2.93 -17.03 10.65
CA GLY A 65 -2.44 -16.78 12.01
C GLY A 65 -3.21 -15.69 12.74
N PHE A 66 -3.64 -14.62 12.04
CA PHE A 66 -4.48 -13.57 12.64
C PHE A 66 -5.96 -13.95 12.68
N ASP A 67 -6.47 -14.64 11.65
CA ASP A 67 -7.88 -15.04 11.58
C ASP A 67 -8.23 -16.06 12.68
N ASP A 68 -7.31 -16.98 12.97
CA ASP A 68 -7.45 -18.00 14.01
C ASP A 68 -7.60 -17.39 15.42
N LEU A 69 -7.06 -16.18 15.64
CA LEU A 69 -7.18 -15.49 16.94
C LEU A 69 -8.62 -15.18 17.31
N GLY A 70 -9.52 -15.04 16.33
CA GLY A 70 -10.95 -14.80 16.57
C GLY A 70 -11.75 -16.07 16.86
N LEU A 71 -11.17 -17.26 16.70
CA LEU A 71 -11.88 -18.53 16.89
C LEU A 71 -12.17 -18.78 18.37
N GLY A 72 -13.32 -19.40 18.64
CA GLY A 72 -13.71 -19.78 20.01
C GLY A 72 -14.21 -18.62 20.89
N ASN A 73 -14.52 -17.46 20.31
CA ASN A 73 -15.03 -16.27 21.01
C ASN A 73 -14.16 -15.88 22.22
N PRO A 74 -12.86 -15.57 21.98
CA PRO A 74 -11.96 -15.21 23.07
C PRO A 74 -12.46 -13.95 23.79
N THR A 75 -12.09 -13.83 25.07
CA THR A 75 -12.24 -12.55 25.76
C THR A 75 -11.35 -11.49 25.07
N PRO A 76 -11.71 -10.20 25.14
CA PRO A 76 -10.88 -9.13 24.55
C PRO A 76 -9.42 -9.17 25.00
N HIS A 77 -9.17 -9.57 26.25
CA HIS A 77 -7.82 -9.75 26.79
C HIS A 77 -7.05 -10.88 26.09
N VAL A 78 -7.65 -12.07 25.96
CA VAL A 78 -7.01 -13.21 25.29
C VAL A 78 -6.75 -12.90 23.82
N TYR A 79 -7.71 -12.25 23.15
CA TYR A 79 -7.53 -11.78 21.78
C TYR A 79 -6.36 -10.80 21.66
N ALA A 80 -6.27 -9.81 22.56
CA ALA A 80 -5.20 -8.81 22.54
C ALA A 80 -3.81 -9.45 22.68
N GLN A 81 -3.64 -10.35 23.66
CA GLN A 81 -2.38 -11.06 23.86
C GLN A 81 -2.00 -11.89 22.64
N GLY A 82 -2.93 -12.70 22.14
CA GLY A 82 -2.69 -13.51 20.93
C GLY A 82 -2.37 -12.65 19.71
N PHE A 83 -3.03 -11.50 19.56
CA PHE A 83 -2.74 -10.53 18.50
C PHE A 83 -1.33 -9.96 18.60
N PHE A 84 -0.89 -9.55 19.79
CA PHE A 84 0.45 -9.02 19.98
C PHE A 84 1.52 -10.07 19.70
N ASP A 85 1.34 -11.27 20.22
CA ASP A 85 2.29 -12.36 20.01
C ASP A 85 2.35 -12.75 18.53
N GLN A 86 1.22 -12.81 17.85
CA GLN A 86 1.14 -13.06 16.41
C GLN A 86 1.83 -11.96 15.59
N PHE A 87 1.65 -10.68 15.94
CA PHE A 87 2.35 -9.59 15.27
C PHE A 87 3.87 -9.65 15.50
N MET A 88 4.31 -9.93 16.72
CA MET A 88 5.73 -10.05 17.03
C MET A 88 6.36 -11.28 16.33
N ALA A 89 5.63 -12.38 16.21
CA ALA A 89 6.04 -13.56 15.46
C ALA A 89 6.18 -13.24 13.95
N LEU A 90 5.20 -12.53 13.36
CA LEU A 90 5.28 -12.04 11.98
C LEU A 90 6.53 -11.19 11.77
N SER A 91 6.76 -10.19 12.62
CA SER A 91 7.93 -9.31 12.50
C SER A 91 9.24 -10.08 12.63
N ASN A 92 9.31 -11.02 13.58
CA ASN A 92 10.48 -11.86 13.76
C ASN A 92 10.77 -12.70 12.52
N GLU A 93 9.78 -13.43 12.03
CA GLU A 93 9.92 -14.26 10.83
C GLU A 93 10.32 -13.44 9.61
N PHE A 94 9.63 -12.32 9.36
CA PHE A 94 9.87 -11.48 8.18
C PHE A 94 11.32 -10.99 8.10
N PHE A 95 11.89 -10.49 9.20
CA PHE A 95 13.24 -9.93 9.17
C PHE A 95 14.34 -10.97 9.34
N THR A 96 14.10 -12.07 10.06
CA THR A 96 15.13 -13.09 10.32
C THR A 96 15.20 -14.17 9.25
N GLN A 97 14.07 -14.53 8.64
CA GLN A 97 13.98 -15.59 7.63
C GLN A 97 13.88 -15.03 6.21
N ASP A 98 13.54 -13.76 6.05
CA ASP A 98 13.32 -13.09 4.76
C ASP A 98 12.50 -13.95 3.77
N PRO A 99 11.28 -14.38 4.15
CA PRO A 99 10.51 -15.38 3.40
C PRO A 99 10.11 -14.92 1.99
N LEU A 100 10.17 -13.60 1.73
CA LEU A 100 9.90 -13.00 0.43
C LEU A 100 11.18 -12.63 -0.34
N ASN A 101 12.36 -12.97 0.18
CA ASN A 101 13.66 -12.58 -0.35
C ASN A 101 13.76 -11.07 -0.62
N GLY A 102 13.14 -10.27 0.25
CA GLY A 102 12.96 -8.83 0.09
C GLY A 102 14.21 -8.02 0.40
N GLN A 103 15.26 -8.64 0.95
CA GLN A 103 16.58 -8.02 1.09
C GLN A 103 17.43 -8.11 -0.19
N ALA A 104 17.09 -8.99 -1.14
CA ALA A 104 17.80 -9.17 -2.40
C ALA A 104 17.53 -8.06 -3.43
N LYS A 105 17.90 -6.82 -3.09
CA LYS A 105 17.57 -5.60 -3.86
C LYS A 105 18.46 -5.31 -5.07
N ASN A 106 19.62 -5.95 -5.20
CA ASN A 106 20.64 -5.58 -6.19
C ASN A 106 20.11 -5.59 -7.64
N SER A 107 19.28 -6.57 -8.00
CA SER A 107 18.68 -6.65 -9.33
C SER A 107 17.73 -5.47 -9.58
N ALA A 108 16.82 -5.19 -8.65
CA ALA A 108 15.89 -4.08 -8.75
C ALA A 108 16.62 -2.72 -8.76
N GLU A 109 17.60 -2.50 -7.87
CA GLU A 109 18.43 -1.29 -7.86
C GLU A 109 19.21 -1.11 -9.17
N SER A 110 19.68 -2.20 -9.80
CA SER A 110 20.30 -2.15 -11.12
C SER A 110 19.32 -1.71 -12.21
N GLN A 111 18.09 -2.23 -12.20
CA GLN A 111 17.06 -1.84 -13.17
C GLN A 111 16.69 -0.35 -13.01
N PHE A 112 16.48 0.11 -11.77
CA PHE A 112 16.23 1.53 -11.51
C PHE A 112 17.40 2.40 -11.94
N ARG A 113 18.64 1.99 -11.67
CA ARG A 113 19.84 2.76 -12.06
C ARG A 113 20.03 2.82 -13.57
N LYS A 114 19.78 1.72 -14.29
CA LYS A 114 19.75 1.70 -15.77
C LYS A 114 18.69 2.65 -16.32
N ALA A 115 17.57 2.80 -15.61
CA ALA A 115 16.52 3.75 -15.94
C ALA A 115 16.83 5.20 -15.52
N GLY A 116 17.99 5.44 -14.89
CA GLY A 116 18.41 6.77 -14.43
C GLY A 116 17.94 7.13 -13.02
N PHE A 117 17.62 6.15 -12.17
CA PHE A 117 17.11 6.39 -10.83
C PHE A 117 18.03 5.85 -9.73
N HIS A 118 18.41 6.72 -8.79
CA HIS A 118 19.24 6.33 -7.64
C HIS A 118 18.40 5.95 -6.41
N ALA A 119 17.15 6.40 -6.32
CA ALA A 119 16.25 6.06 -5.23
C ALA A 119 14.80 6.13 -5.68
N VAL A 120 13.95 5.32 -5.03
CA VAL A 120 12.52 5.20 -5.35
C VAL A 120 11.69 5.36 -4.08
N GLY A 121 10.77 6.31 -4.08
CA GLY A 121 9.75 6.46 -3.05
C GLY A 121 8.37 6.14 -3.61
N ILE A 122 7.62 5.28 -2.94
CA ILE A 122 6.29 4.84 -3.38
C ILE A 122 5.26 5.22 -2.31
N ALA A 123 4.24 5.97 -2.73
CA ALA A 123 3.18 6.48 -1.88
C ALA A 123 1.81 5.94 -2.31
N PRO A 124 1.38 4.79 -1.76
CA PRO A 124 0.03 4.28 -2.00
C PRO A 124 -1.01 4.93 -1.08
N CYS A 125 -2.29 4.67 -1.36
CA CYS A 125 -3.36 4.86 -0.39
C CYS A 125 -3.11 4.01 0.88
N ALA A 126 -3.58 4.49 2.03
CA ALA A 126 -3.57 3.76 3.31
C ALA A 126 -4.49 2.52 3.34
N ASP A 127 -5.41 2.42 2.37
CA ASP A 127 -6.30 1.27 2.15
C ASP A 127 -5.52 -0.06 2.20
N GLY A 128 -6.00 -1.02 3.01
CA GLY A 128 -5.29 -2.28 3.22
C GLY A 128 -5.17 -3.13 1.96
N ARG A 129 -5.98 -2.89 0.93
CA ARG A 129 -5.86 -3.54 -0.38
C ARG A 129 -4.66 -3.02 -1.18
N LEU A 130 -3.93 -2.02 -0.69
CA LEU A 130 -2.68 -1.53 -1.30
C LEU A 130 -1.44 -1.88 -0.46
N ALA A 131 -1.62 -2.61 0.65
CA ALA A 131 -0.52 -2.94 1.56
C ALA A 131 0.59 -3.74 0.84
N HIS A 132 0.21 -4.60 -0.10
CA HIS A 132 1.09 -5.48 -0.86
C HIS A 132 1.68 -4.87 -2.14
N VAL A 133 1.55 -3.55 -2.37
CA VAL A 133 1.93 -2.91 -3.65
C VAL A 133 3.37 -3.16 -4.07
N ILE A 134 4.29 -3.27 -3.11
CA ILE A 134 5.73 -3.45 -3.40
C ILE A 134 6.01 -4.92 -3.75
N SER A 135 5.76 -5.84 -2.81
CA SER A 135 6.18 -7.24 -2.95
C SER A 135 5.32 -8.06 -3.92
N TYR A 136 4.03 -7.72 -4.08
CA TYR A 136 3.09 -8.50 -4.90
C TYR A 136 2.73 -7.78 -6.19
N ILE A 137 2.30 -6.52 -6.14
CA ILE A 137 1.81 -5.84 -7.36
C ILE A 137 2.97 -5.48 -8.30
N LEU A 138 4.06 -4.96 -7.76
CA LEU A 138 5.23 -4.52 -8.54
C LEU A 138 6.40 -5.54 -8.54
N ARG A 139 6.30 -6.62 -7.75
CA ARG A 139 7.33 -7.66 -7.56
C ARG A 139 8.71 -7.08 -7.22
N LEU A 140 8.71 -6.06 -6.38
CA LEU A 140 9.92 -5.40 -5.90
C LEU A 140 10.31 -5.95 -4.52
N PRO A 141 11.61 -6.18 -4.27
CA PRO A 141 12.11 -6.40 -2.92
C PRO A 141 11.76 -5.19 -2.03
N TYR A 142 11.27 -5.44 -0.81
CA TYR A 142 10.83 -4.35 0.09
C TYR A 142 11.93 -3.33 0.36
N SER A 143 13.19 -3.74 0.32
CA SER A 143 14.34 -2.88 0.58
C SER A 143 14.78 -2.02 -0.61
N SER A 144 14.18 -2.20 -1.79
CA SER A 144 14.50 -1.43 -3.00
C SER A 144 13.72 -0.12 -3.14
N ALA A 145 12.63 0.05 -2.40
CA ALA A 145 11.76 1.22 -2.49
C ALA A 145 11.21 1.61 -1.11
N ARG A 146 11.21 2.92 -0.83
CA ARG A 146 10.65 3.43 0.42
C ARG A 146 9.13 3.59 0.30
N ARG A 147 8.37 2.76 1.02
CA ARG A 147 6.89 2.80 1.06
C ARG A 147 6.38 3.71 2.18
N LYS A 148 5.53 4.69 1.85
CA LYS A 148 4.81 5.52 2.83
C LYS A 148 3.37 5.72 2.39
N ALA A 149 2.44 5.09 3.09
CA ALA A 149 1.03 5.12 2.73
C ALA A 149 0.31 6.26 3.46
N HIS A 150 -0.62 6.90 2.76
CA HIS A 150 -1.45 7.99 3.27
C HIS A 150 -2.86 7.83 2.72
N ALA A 151 -3.89 8.20 3.47
CA ALA A 151 -5.27 8.16 2.99
C ALA A 151 -5.40 8.95 1.67
N GLY A 152 -5.95 8.29 0.65
CA GLY A 152 -6.10 8.90 -0.68
C GLY A 152 -4.79 9.15 -1.44
N ALA A 153 -3.69 8.52 -1.05
CA ALA A 153 -2.34 8.78 -1.59
C ALA A 153 -1.88 10.24 -1.40
N LEU A 154 -2.43 10.93 -0.40
CA LEU A 154 -2.13 12.33 -0.08
C LEU A 154 -0.85 12.47 0.74
N PHE A 155 0.28 12.02 0.20
CA PHE A 155 1.55 12.03 0.92
C PHE A 155 2.03 13.44 1.31
N ASP A 156 2.76 13.53 2.42
CA ASP A 156 3.39 14.78 2.85
C ASP A 156 4.55 15.16 1.91
N VAL A 157 4.35 16.26 1.19
CA VAL A 157 5.33 16.85 0.27
C VAL A 157 6.59 17.30 1.03
N SER A 158 6.44 17.94 2.18
CA SER A 158 7.56 18.43 2.99
C SER A 158 8.40 17.27 3.52
N GLU A 159 7.76 16.19 3.95
CA GLU A 159 8.43 14.95 4.34
C GLU A 159 9.19 14.32 3.16
N SER A 160 8.54 14.25 1.99
CA SER A 160 9.19 13.73 0.78
C SER A 160 10.41 14.56 0.38
N VAL A 161 10.36 15.89 0.54
CA VAL A 161 11.51 16.78 0.32
C VAL A 161 12.62 16.48 1.32
N ARG A 162 12.31 16.34 2.62
CA ARG A 162 13.33 15.97 3.64
C ARG A 162 14.02 14.65 3.30
N ASN A 163 13.27 13.66 2.83
CA ASN A 163 13.84 12.39 2.40
C ASN A 163 14.74 12.54 1.17
N TRP A 164 14.31 13.30 0.16
CA TRP A 164 15.13 13.57 -1.02
C TRP A 164 16.46 14.26 -0.64
N VAL A 165 16.40 15.28 0.23
CA VAL A 165 17.61 15.96 0.74
C VAL A 165 18.55 14.99 1.41
N PHE A 166 18.03 14.08 2.25
CA PHE A 166 18.86 13.07 2.91
C PHE A 166 19.56 12.15 1.91
N VAL A 167 18.83 11.68 0.89
CA VAL A 167 19.39 10.81 -0.16
C VAL A 167 20.46 11.54 -0.96
N GLU A 168 20.19 12.77 -1.43
CA GLU A 168 21.18 13.55 -2.18
C GLU A 168 22.42 13.87 -1.32
N HIS A 169 22.21 14.23 -0.05
CA HIS A 169 23.32 14.45 0.88
C HIS A 169 24.22 13.21 0.99
N SER A 170 23.64 12.01 1.12
CA SER A 170 24.40 10.75 1.11
C SER A 170 25.14 10.49 -0.21
N ARG A 171 24.56 10.85 -1.36
CA ARG A 171 25.25 10.75 -2.66
C ARG A 171 26.46 11.67 -2.73
N PHE A 172 26.32 12.92 -2.26
CA PHE A 172 27.42 13.90 -2.23
C PHE A 172 28.52 13.51 -1.24
N ARG A 173 28.15 12.99 -0.07
CA ARG A 173 29.09 12.74 1.04
C ARG A 173 29.74 11.38 1.00
N GLU A 174 28.99 10.36 0.57
CA GLU A 174 29.41 8.96 0.65
C GLU A 174 29.42 8.26 -0.71
N GLY A 175 28.93 8.90 -1.78
CA GLY A 175 28.74 8.24 -3.07
C GLY A 175 27.74 7.10 -3.02
N LYS A 176 26.77 7.15 -2.09
CA LYS A 176 25.74 6.12 -1.89
C LYS A 176 24.35 6.64 -2.20
N PRO A 177 23.50 5.85 -2.89
CA PRO A 177 23.81 4.55 -3.48
C PRO A 177 24.67 4.64 -4.76
N ASN A 178 24.99 5.86 -5.19
CA ASN A 178 25.87 6.16 -6.31
C ASN A 178 26.47 7.58 -6.16
N SER A 179 27.42 7.94 -7.01
CA SER A 179 28.03 9.27 -6.98
C SER A 179 27.01 10.36 -7.33
N ALA A 180 27.09 11.51 -6.66
CA ALA A 180 26.30 12.70 -7.02
C ALA A 180 26.57 13.19 -8.46
N ALA A 181 27.74 12.88 -9.03
CA ALA A 181 28.10 13.22 -10.40
C ALA A 181 27.42 12.33 -11.46
N GLU A 182 26.88 11.17 -11.08
CA GLU A 182 26.14 10.32 -12.01
C GLU A 182 24.78 10.96 -12.35
N PRO A 183 24.36 10.93 -13.63
CA PRO A 183 23.15 11.60 -14.11
C PRO A 183 21.88 10.81 -13.77
N THR A 184 21.62 10.65 -12.48
CA THR A 184 20.47 9.92 -11.93
C THR A 184 19.59 10.83 -11.09
N GLN A 185 18.30 10.55 -11.06
CA GLN A 185 17.30 11.32 -10.34
C GLN A 185 16.57 10.46 -9.30
N TYR A 186 15.88 11.12 -8.38
CA TYR A 186 14.95 10.44 -7.48
C TYR A 186 13.62 10.20 -8.22
N LEU A 187 13.06 8.99 -8.07
CA LEU A 187 11.74 8.65 -8.60
C LEU A 187 10.70 8.62 -7.46
N LYS A 188 9.65 9.43 -7.60
CA LYS A 188 8.46 9.37 -6.73
C LYS A 188 7.30 8.74 -7.48
N ILE A 189 6.74 7.66 -6.95
CA ILE A 189 5.55 6.99 -7.48
C ILE A 189 4.38 7.24 -6.52
N ALA A 190 3.24 7.69 -7.03
CA ALA A 190 1.99 7.72 -6.27
C ALA A 190 1.04 6.65 -6.82
N VAL A 191 0.37 5.93 -5.92
CA VAL A 191 -0.55 4.84 -6.27
C VAL A 191 -1.95 5.16 -5.74
N TYR A 192 -2.82 5.64 -6.62
CA TYR A 192 -4.26 5.72 -6.34
C TYR A 192 -4.90 4.35 -6.59
N HIS A 193 -6.16 4.19 -6.22
CA HIS A 193 -6.87 2.95 -6.46
C HIS A 193 -8.34 3.16 -6.80
N TYR A 194 -8.91 2.12 -7.39
CA TYR A 194 -10.28 2.05 -7.83
C TYR A 194 -10.78 0.60 -7.78
N SER A 195 -12.08 0.41 -8.01
CA SER A 195 -12.71 -0.89 -8.21
C SER A 195 -13.45 -0.85 -9.54
N LYS A 196 -13.23 -1.84 -10.42
CA LYS A 196 -13.92 -1.91 -11.72
C LYS A 196 -15.34 -2.45 -11.56
N SER A 197 -15.54 -3.39 -10.64
CA SER A 197 -16.80 -4.08 -10.39
C SER A 197 -17.77 -3.24 -9.54
N ASP A 198 -17.26 -2.38 -8.65
CA ASP A 198 -18.10 -1.50 -7.85
C ASP A 198 -17.48 -0.09 -7.65
N PRO A 199 -17.39 0.73 -8.73
CA PRO A 199 -16.67 2.00 -8.71
C PRO A 199 -17.22 3.02 -7.72
N HIS A 200 -18.53 2.98 -7.43
CA HIS A 200 -19.18 3.99 -6.59
C HIS A 200 -19.17 3.67 -5.09
N HIS A 201 -18.76 2.46 -4.70
CA HIS A 201 -18.74 2.06 -3.28
C HIS A 201 -17.41 1.46 -2.84
N GLN A 202 -16.63 0.83 -3.73
CA GLN A 202 -15.39 0.10 -3.39
C GLN A 202 -14.12 0.78 -3.93
N GLY A 203 -14.24 2.02 -4.40
CA GLY A 203 -13.10 2.87 -4.75
C GLY A 203 -12.44 3.50 -3.51
N CYS A 204 -11.74 4.61 -3.70
CA CYS A 204 -11.04 5.28 -2.61
C CYS A 204 -11.99 6.05 -1.68
N ALA A 205 -12.17 5.57 -0.45
CA ALA A 205 -13.04 6.22 0.55
C ALA A 205 -12.65 7.68 0.85
N ALA A 206 -11.34 8.00 0.86
CA ALA A 206 -10.85 9.36 1.07
C ALA A 206 -11.28 10.36 -0.02
N HIS A 207 -11.61 9.84 -1.20
CA HIS A 207 -12.06 10.62 -2.36
C HIS A 207 -13.52 10.33 -2.72
N GLY A 208 -14.29 9.75 -1.79
CA GLY A 208 -15.71 9.48 -1.98
C GLY A 208 -16.01 8.45 -3.08
N SER A 209 -15.10 7.49 -3.29
CA SER A 209 -15.21 6.49 -4.37
C SER A 209 -15.29 7.12 -5.78
N ASP A 210 -14.60 8.25 -5.97
CA ASP A 210 -14.47 8.92 -7.25
C ASP A 210 -13.06 8.71 -7.80
N ASP A 211 -12.93 7.81 -8.78
CA ASP A 211 -11.67 7.43 -9.40
C ASP A 211 -10.93 8.63 -10.01
N ALA A 212 -11.67 9.54 -10.63
CA ALA A 212 -11.08 10.71 -11.28
C ALA A 212 -10.51 11.67 -10.23
N LYS A 213 -11.23 11.91 -9.14
CA LYS A 213 -10.73 12.71 -8.01
C LYS A 213 -9.51 12.05 -7.35
N ALA A 214 -9.54 10.73 -7.15
CA ALA A 214 -8.41 10.01 -6.56
C ALA A 214 -7.14 10.11 -7.43
N ALA A 215 -7.28 9.91 -8.75
CA ALA A 215 -6.16 10.03 -9.69
C ALA A 215 -5.64 11.48 -9.77
N GLN A 216 -6.54 12.47 -9.83
CA GLN A 216 -6.19 13.89 -9.87
C GLN A 216 -5.44 14.33 -8.61
N ALA A 217 -5.95 13.98 -7.43
CA ALA A 217 -5.33 14.36 -6.16
C ALA A 217 -3.92 13.75 -5.99
N ALA A 218 -3.74 12.49 -6.39
CA ALA A 218 -2.41 11.85 -6.39
C ALA A 218 -1.45 12.52 -7.39
N LEU A 219 -1.93 12.90 -8.58
CA LEU A 219 -1.15 13.63 -9.58
C LEU A 219 -0.75 15.02 -9.10
N GLU A 220 -1.63 15.74 -8.41
CA GLU A 220 -1.35 17.04 -7.81
C GLU A 220 -0.24 16.95 -6.77
N ARG A 221 -0.28 15.95 -5.87
CA ARG A 221 0.80 15.73 -4.91
C ARG A 221 2.16 15.46 -5.56
N LEU A 222 2.18 14.68 -6.65
CA LEU A 222 3.40 14.47 -7.43
C LEU A 222 3.93 15.78 -8.03
N LYS A 223 3.05 16.62 -8.58
CA LYS A 223 3.42 17.94 -9.11
C LYS A 223 3.95 18.86 -8.00
N ASP A 224 3.27 18.93 -6.87
CA ASP A 224 3.70 19.73 -5.72
C ASP A 224 5.09 19.32 -5.24
N PHE A 225 5.36 18.01 -5.16
CA PHE A 225 6.68 17.52 -4.78
C PHE A 225 7.77 17.91 -5.77
N ARG A 226 7.52 17.71 -7.07
CA ARG A 226 8.46 18.12 -8.11
C ARG A 226 8.73 19.63 -8.06
N GLN A 227 7.67 20.43 -7.97
CA GLN A 227 7.77 21.88 -7.89
C GLN A 227 8.51 22.34 -6.63
N ALA A 228 8.29 21.68 -5.49
CA ALA A 228 8.99 21.98 -4.25
C ALA A 228 10.50 21.74 -4.37
N ILE A 229 10.94 20.72 -5.12
CA ILE A 229 12.36 20.51 -5.40
C ILE A 229 12.90 21.59 -6.36
N GLU A 230 12.24 21.78 -7.49
CA GLU A 230 12.67 22.72 -8.55
C GLU A 230 12.74 24.18 -8.07
N ASN A 231 11.87 24.59 -7.14
CA ASN A 231 11.85 25.95 -6.62
C ASN A 231 12.84 26.21 -5.47
N ARG A 232 13.15 25.18 -4.67
CA ARG A 232 13.91 25.36 -3.42
C ARG A 232 15.40 25.09 -3.58
N PHE A 233 15.78 24.31 -4.59
CA PHE A 233 17.16 23.87 -4.77
C PHE A 233 17.67 24.33 -6.14
N GLY A 234 18.87 24.92 -6.16
CA GLY A 234 19.48 25.48 -7.36
C GLY A 234 20.01 24.43 -8.34
N CYS A 235 20.74 24.89 -9.36
CA CYS A 235 21.50 24.06 -10.30
C CYS A 235 20.66 23.01 -11.07
N GLY A 236 19.36 23.28 -11.29
CA GLY A 236 18.48 22.38 -12.05
C GLY A 236 18.06 21.13 -11.29
N ALA A 237 18.08 21.16 -9.95
CA ALA A 237 17.57 20.07 -9.13
C ALA A 237 16.13 19.71 -9.53
N SER A 238 15.89 18.43 -9.79
CA SER A 238 14.58 17.92 -10.19
C SER A 238 14.45 16.44 -9.84
N VAL A 239 13.22 15.94 -9.92
CA VAL A 239 12.83 14.56 -9.63
C VAL A 239 11.93 14.05 -10.74
N GLN A 240 11.87 12.74 -10.92
CA GLN A 240 10.87 12.13 -11.78
C GLN A 240 9.68 11.64 -10.98
N THR A 241 8.51 11.67 -11.63
CA THR A 241 7.24 11.29 -11.02
C THR A 241 6.53 10.25 -11.88
N LEU A 242 5.92 9.26 -11.26
CA LEU A 242 5.07 8.26 -11.92
C LEU A 242 3.74 8.12 -11.19
N LEU A 243 2.64 8.04 -11.94
CA LEU A 243 1.31 7.81 -11.40
C LEU A 243 0.83 6.42 -11.81
N ILE A 244 0.37 5.64 -10.84
CA ILE A 244 -0.20 4.31 -11.05
C ILE A 244 -1.59 4.28 -10.41
N GLY A 245 -2.56 3.70 -11.11
CA GLY A 245 -3.85 3.34 -10.55
C GLY A 245 -3.93 1.84 -10.34
N LEU A 246 -4.24 1.38 -9.14
CA LEU A 246 -4.48 -0.03 -8.83
C LEU A 246 -5.97 -0.36 -8.89
N ASN A 247 -6.36 -1.34 -9.70
CA ASN A 247 -7.67 -1.98 -9.58
C ASN A 247 -7.63 -2.97 -8.41
N THR A 248 -8.38 -2.69 -7.36
CA THR A 248 -8.40 -3.50 -6.13
C THR A 248 -9.18 -4.82 -6.24
N ASP A 249 -9.85 -5.02 -7.37
CA ASP A 249 -10.62 -6.23 -7.66
C ASP A 249 -9.74 -7.36 -8.18
N ASP A 250 -8.75 -7.04 -9.01
CA ASP A 250 -7.90 -8.01 -9.72
C ASP A 250 -6.40 -7.68 -9.71
N ASP A 251 -6.01 -6.65 -8.95
CA ASP A 251 -4.65 -6.10 -8.86
C ASP A 251 -4.00 -5.66 -10.19
N SER A 252 -4.81 -5.49 -11.24
CA SER A 252 -4.34 -4.89 -12.48
C SER A 252 -4.11 -3.38 -12.33
N LEU A 253 -3.15 -2.87 -13.09
CA LEU A 253 -2.74 -1.47 -13.07
C LEU A 253 -3.23 -0.68 -14.29
N LYS A 254 -3.59 0.59 -14.04
CA LYS A 254 -3.48 1.72 -14.97
C LYS A 254 -2.11 2.37 -14.77
N VAL A 255 -1.22 2.26 -15.75
CA VAL A 255 0.12 2.87 -15.69
C VAL A 255 0.10 4.14 -16.54
N HIS A 256 0.13 5.32 -15.89
CA HIS A 256 0.09 6.59 -16.61
C HIS A 256 1.47 6.91 -17.21
N VAL A 257 1.52 6.99 -18.54
CA VAL A 257 2.78 7.07 -19.27
C VAL A 257 3.22 8.54 -19.37
N PRO A 258 4.38 8.92 -18.79
CA PRO A 258 4.91 10.26 -18.95
C PRO A 258 5.39 10.46 -20.39
N ASN A 259 5.38 11.71 -20.85
CA ASN A 259 5.95 12.06 -22.15
C ASN A 259 7.48 12.27 -22.08
N ALA A 260 8.12 12.71 -23.17
CA ALA A 260 9.58 12.93 -23.22
C ALA A 260 10.12 13.94 -22.18
N GLN A 261 9.27 14.83 -21.65
CA GLN A 261 9.61 15.80 -20.61
C GLN A 261 9.30 15.30 -19.18
N GLY A 262 8.89 14.03 -19.04
CA GLY A 262 8.48 13.46 -17.76
C GLY A 262 7.11 13.95 -17.28
N LYS A 263 6.29 14.55 -18.17
CA LYS A 263 4.95 15.06 -17.80
C LYS A 263 3.89 13.97 -17.94
N THR A 264 3.24 13.66 -16.83
CA THR A 264 2.11 12.72 -16.75
C THR A 264 0.79 13.45 -17.00
N CYS A 265 -0.16 12.78 -17.67
CA CYS A 265 -1.56 13.21 -17.72
C CYS A 265 -2.52 12.05 -17.41
N LEU A 266 -3.73 12.38 -16.98
CA LEU A 266 -4.73 11.38 -16.60
C LEU A 266 -5.29 10.59 -17.80
N GLY A 267 -5.26 11.16 -19.00
CA GLY A 267 -5.78 10.54 -20.22
C GLY A 267 -4.79 9.69 -21.02
N ARG A 268 -3.54 9.55 -20.53
CA ARG A 268 -2.48 8.75 -21.14
C ARG A 268 -2.05 7.66 -20.16
N TYR A 269 -2.66 6.50 -20.28
CA TYR A 269 -2.29 5.31 -19.52
C TYR A 269 -2.45 4.06 -20.36
N VAL A 270 -1.72 3.02 -19.99
CA VAL A 270 -1.96 1.64 -20.45
C VAL A 270 -2.59 0.82 -19.33
N GLU A 271 -3.45 -0.12 -19.69
CA GLU A 271 -4.04 -1.07 -18.75
C GLU A 271 -3.34 -2.42 -18.86
N THR A 272 -2.72 -2.85 -17.77
CA THR A 272 -1.98 -4.11 -17.69
C THR A 272 -2.86 -5.33 -17.94
N GLN A 273 -4.13 -5.33 -17.52
CA GLN A 273 -5.06 -6.42 -17.82
C GLN A 273 -5.27 -6.59 -19.34
N ALA A 274 -5.43 -5.49 -20.07
CA ALA A 274 -5.59 -5.55 -21.52
C ALA A 274 -4.31 -6.06 -22.21
N LEU A 275 -3.15 -5.57 -21.77
CA LEU A 275 -1.85 -6.03 -22.30
C LEU A 275 -1.60 -7.51 -21.97
N TYR A 276 -1.94 -7.97 -20.77
CA TYR A 276 -1.83 -9.37 -20.37
C TYR A 276 -2.64 -10.25 -21.32
N GLN A 277 -3.91 -9.92 -21.56
CA GLN A 277 -4.77 -10.68 -22.47
C GLN A 277 -4.25 -10.65 -23.91
N GLN A 278 -3.81 -9.49 -24.39
CA GLN A 278 -3.28 -9.32 -25.75
C GLN A 278 -2.02 -10.15 -26.00
N THR A 279 -1.22 -10.40 -24.96
CA THR A 279 0.08 -11.08 -25.05
C THR A 279 0.01 -12.55 -24.61
N LEU A 280 -1.18 -13.08 -24.30
CA LEU A 280 -1.38 -14.52 -24.07
C LEU A 280 -0.95 -15.35 -25.28
N GLY A 281 -0.19 -16.41 -25.03
CA GLY A 281 0.36 -17.29 -26.06
C GLY A 281 1.59 -16.75 -26.80
N MET A 282 2.01 -15.51 -26.54
CA MET A 282 3.26 -14.96 -27.07
C MET A 282 4.47 -15.42 -26.24
N ASN A 283 5.65 -15.47 -26.86
CA ASN A 283 6.90 -15.62 -26.10
C ASN A 283 7.29 -14.30 -25.40
N ALA A 284 8.23 -14.37 -24.46
CA ALA A 284 8.62 -13.23 -23.64
C ALA A 284 9.09 -12.01 -24.47
N THR A 285 9.85 -12.22 -25.54
CA THR A 285 10.35 -11.16 -26.41
C THR A 285 9.20 -10.47 -27.17
N GLN A 286 8.26 -11.25 -27.69
CA GLN A 286 7.07 -10.74 -28.37
C GLN A 286 6.18 -9.95 -27.41
N ALA A 287 5.89 -10.50 -26.22
CA ALA A 287 5.09 -9.83 -25.20
C ALA A 287 5.74 -8.50 -24.77
N GLN A 288 7.06 -8.49 -24.55
CA GLN A 288 7.81 -7.27 -24.23
C GLN A 288 7.70 -6.22 -25.35
N ALA A 289 7.81 -6.63 -26.62
CA ALA A 289 7.67 -5.72 -27.75
C ALA A 289 6.27 -5.09 -27.85
N VAL A 290 5.22 -5.87 -27.55
CA VAL A 290 3.84 -5.36 -27.49
C VAL A 290 3.68 -4.34 -26.36
N ILE A 291 4.21 -4.61 -25.17
CA ILE A 291 4.17 -3.67 -24.05
C ILE A 291 4.87 -2.35 -24.42
N GLU A 292 6.08 -2.41 -24.98
CA GLU A 292 6.82 -1.22 -25.39
C GLU A 292 6.11 -0.43 -26.50
N SER A 293 5.48 -1.11 -27.46
CA SER A 293 4.69 -0.48 -28.51
C SER A 293 3.47 0.25 -27.93
N ALA A 294 2.75 -0.37 -27.00
CA ALA A 294 1.61 0.25 -26.33
C ALA A 294 1.99 1.50 -25.52
N LEU A 295 3.17 1.51 -24.90
CA LEU A 295 3.67 2.68 -24.17
C LEU A 295 3.95 3.88 -25.08
N ASN A 296 4.39 3.64 -26.32
CA ASN A 296 4.56 4.70 -27.33
C ASN A 296 3.21 5.18 -27.86
N ALA A 297 2.38 4.25 -28.34
CA ALA A 297 1.07 4.54 -28.92
C ALA A 297 0.18 5.35 -27.97
N CYS A 298 0.21 5.02 -26.67
CA CYS A 298 -0.54 5.74 -25.63
C CYS A 298 -0.25 7.25 -25.59
N ASN A 299 0.98 7.69 -25.91
CA ASN A 299 1.31 9.11 -26.00
C ASN A 299 0.95 9.71 -27.37
N GLU A 300 1.25 8.98 -28.44
CA GLU A 300 1.05 9.41 -29.83
C GLU A 300 -0.45 9.61 -30.16
N ASP A 301 -1.31 8.71 -29.69
CA ASP A 301 -2.78 8.78 -29.84
C ASP A 301 -3.41 10.02 -29.17
N ARG A 302 -2.65 10.69 -28.30
CA ARG A 302 -3.04 11.91 -27.60
C ARG A 302 -2.20 13.11 -28.03
N SER A 303 -1.58 13.04 -29.20
CA SER A 303 -0.71 14.10 -29.77
C SER A 303 0.40 14.53 -28.80
N SER A 304 0.96 13.58 -28.05
CA SER A 304 2.10 13.81 -27.14
C SER A 304 3.33 13.05 -27.60
N THR A 305 4.48 13.38 -27.00
CA THR A 305 5.75 12.72 -27.31
C THR A 305 5.87 11.39 -26.57
N ALA A 306 6.51 10.41 -27.21
CA ALA A 306 6.85 9.14 -26.59
C ALA A 306 7.66 9.33 -25.28
N PRO A 307 7.56 8.40 -24.32
CA PRO A 307 8.39 8.44 -23.12
C PRO A 307 9.87 8.34 -23.48
N GLN A 308 10.74 8.84 -22.61
CA GLN A 308 12.18 8.60 -22.73
C GLN A 308 12.47 7.08 -22.72
N ALA A 309 13.44 6.62 -23.52
CA ALA A 309 13.72 5.19 -23.68
C ALA A 309 13.99 4.47 -22.34
N ALA A 310 14.74 5.09 -21.44
CA ALA A 310 15.01 4.59 -20.09
C ALA A 310 13.74 4.41 -19.25
N MET A 311 12.84 5.41 -19.28
CA MET A 311 11.54 5.33 -18.62
C MET A 311 10.64 4.26 -19.26
N LYS A 312 10.62 4.16 -20.60
CA LYS A 312 9.87 3.13 -21.32
C LYS A 312 10.29 1.72 -20.89
N GLY A 313 11.60 1.46 -20.83
CA GLY A 313 12.15 0.19 -20.36
C GLY A 313 11.75 -0.12 -18.92
N LEU A 314 11.79 0.87 -18.03
CA LEU A 314 11.34 0.71 -16.65
C LEU A 314 9.85 0.38 -16.56
N LEU A 315 8.99 1.10 -17.29
CA LEU A 315 7.55 0.84 -17.30
C LEU A 315 7.24 -0.55 -17.85
N ALA A 316 7.91 -0.96 -18.92
CA ALA A 316 7.72 -2.30 -19.48
C ALA A 316 8.12 -3.39 -18.49
N TRP A 317 9.21 -3.20 -17.74
CA TRP A 317 9.61 -4.11 -16.66
C TRP A 317 8.58 -4.17 -15.53
N LEU A 318 8.08 -3.03 -15.03
CA LEU A 318 7.06 -3.00 -13.98
C LEU A 318 5.72 -3.62 -14.45
N ILE A 319 5.34 -3.42 -15.71
CA ILE A 319 4.16 -4.04 -16.33
C ILE A 319 4.33 -5.56 -16.42
N GLY A 320 5.50 -6.04 -16.89
CA GLY A 320 5.83 -7.45 -16.92
C GLY A 320 5.79 -8.10 -15.53
N ASN A 321 6.29 -7.41 -14.50
CA ASN A 321 6.16 -7.85 -13.12
C ASN A 321 4.68 -7.99 -12.69
N ASN A 322 3.84 -7.00 -13.03
CA ASN A 322 2.42 -7.02 -12.67
C ASN A 322 1.62 -8.14 -13.36
N PHE A 323 2.07 -8.65 -14.52
CA PHE A 323 1.46 -9.82 -15.13
C PHE A 323 1.49 -11.06 -14.23
N SER A 324 2.56 -11.20 -13.42
CA SER A 324 2.61 -12.26 -12.40
C SER A 324 1.51 -12.09 -11.35
N GLN A 325 1.17 -10.84 -10.99
CA GLN A 325 0.08 -10.56 -10.06
C GLN A 325 -1.30 -10.80 -10.67
N ILE A 326 -1.51 -10.43 -11.93
CA ILE A 326 -2.75 -10.76 -12.65
C ILE A 326 -2.95 -12.28 -12.70
N ALA A 327 -1.90 -13.03 -13.03
CA ALA A 327 -1.94 -14.50 -12.99
C ALA A 327 -2.18 -15.04 -11.58
N TYR A 328 -1.58 -14.42 -10.56
CA TYR A 328 -1.80 -14.79 -9.16
C TYR A 328 -3.29 -14.71 -8.78
N VAL A 329 -3.96 -13.59 -9.08
CA VAL A 329 -5.40 -13.43 -8.79
C VAL A 329 -6.22 -14.40 -9.65
N LYS A 330 -5.86 -14.58 -10.92
CA LYS A 330 -6.52 -15.56 -11.79
C LYS A 330 -6.51 -16.96 -11.20
N ASP A 331 -5.35 -17.42 -10.75
CA ASP A 331 -5.14 -18.81 -10.33
C ASP A 331 -5.63 -19.08 -8.90
N TYR A 332 -5.42 -18.13 -7.98
CA TYR A 332 -5.73 -18.33 -6.56
C TYR A 332 -7.03 -17.68 -6.07
N GLU A 333 -7.56 -16.73 -6.83
CA GLU A 333 -8.76 -15.94 -6.49
C GLU A 333 -9.79 -15.98 -7.61
N GLN A 334 -9.66 -16.90 -8.58
CA GLN A 334 -10.62 -17.09 -9.68
C GLN A 334 -10.81 -15.82 -10.55
N GLY A 335 -9.77 -14.99 -10.66
CA GLY A 335 -9.74 -13.79 -11.50
C GLY A 335 -10.20 -12.51 -10.82
N GLN A 336 -10.83 -12.60 -9.65
CA GLN A 336 -11.26 -11.44 -8.86
C GLN A 336 -11.37 -11.81 -7.38
N TYR A 337 -10.83 -10.97 -6.50
CA TYR A 337 -10.93 -11.20 -5.06
C TYR A 337 -12.38 -11.34 -4.58
N ALA A 338 -12.66 -12.35 -3.76
CA ALA A 338 -14.00 -12.51 -3.14
C ALA A 338 -14.30 -11.39 -2.11
N ASP A 339 -13.25 -10.89 -1.45
CA ASP A 339 -13.31 -9.75 -0.52
C ASP A 339 -12.98 -8.44 -1.27
N ILE A 340 -13.97 -7.93 -2.00
CA ILE A 340 -13.84 -6.69 -2.78
C ILE A 340 -13.54 -5.49 -1.86
N GLY A 341 -14.13 -5.46 -0.67
CA GLY A 341 -13.96 -4.37 0.29
C GLY A 341 -12.87 -4.58 1.33
N HIS A 342 -13.00 -3.83 2.41
CA HIS A 342 -12.12 -3.85 3.57
C HIS A 342 -12.24 -5.15 4.38
N ALA A 343 -11.11 -5.80 4.63
CA ALA A 343 -11.00 -6.99 5.46
C ALA A 343 -9.71 -7.00 6.29
N GLU A 344 -9.19 -5.82 6.63
CA GLU A 344 -7.95 -5.64 7.39
C GLU A 344 -8.03 -6.28 8.78
N ARG A 345 -6.91 -6.85 9.25
CA ARG A 345 -6.80 -7.49 10.58
C ARG A 345 -6.39 -6.50 11.65
N PHE A 346 -5.64 -5.45 11.29
CA PHE A 346 -5.27 -4.38 12.21
C PHE A 346 -4.95 -3.05 11.52
N ILE A 347 -4.86 -2.00 12.33
CA ILE A 347 -4.39 -0.67 11.93
C ILE A 347 -2.90 -0.57 12.29
N GLY A 348 -2.06 -0.15 11.35
CA GLY A 348 -0.68 0.24 11.59
C GLY A 348 -0.54 1.76 11.51
N ILE A 349 0.05 2.40 12.52
CA ILE A 349 0.37 3.84 12.48
C ILE A 349 1.82 4.10 12.88
N GLY A 350 2.39 5.17 12.34
CA GLY A 350 3.78 5.56 12.58
C GLY A 350 4.64 5.43 11.33
N ASN A 351 5.79 4.77 11.42
CA ASN A 351 6.71 4.52 10.30
C ASN A 351 7.24 3.08 10.31
N GLY A 352 7.97 2.63 9.27
CA GLY A 352 8.75 1.38 9.36
C GLY A 352 7.99 0.05 9.35
N PHE A 353 6.92 -0.02 8.55
CA PHE A 353 6.10 -1.23 8.38
C PHE A 353 6.41 -1.96 7.07
N GLU A 354 7.55 -2.65 7.01
CA GLU A 354 7.95 -3.47 5.88
C GLU A 354 7.34 -4.88 5.95
N GLU A 355 7.11 -5.43 7.15
CA GLU A 355 6.65 -6.82 7.35
C GLU A 355 5.17 -7.06 7.02
N VAL A 356 4.39 -5.98 6.81
CA VAL A 356 2.92 -6.03 6.66
C VAL A 356 2.44 -5.86 5.21
N GLN A 357 3.25 -6.27 4.24
CA GLN A 357 2.95 -6.07 2.81
C GLN A 357 2.01 -7.12 2.23
N LEU A 358 0.82 -7.26 2.82
CA LEU A 358 -0.20 -8.23 2.43
C LEU A 358 -1.56 -7.56 2.24
N ARG A 359 -2.25 -7.86 1.12
CA ARG A 359 -3.59 -7.36 0.81
C ARG A 359 -4.52 -7.58 1.98
N ASN A 360 -5.24 -6.57 2.45
CA ASN A 360 -6.20 -6.71 3.56
C ASN A 360 -5.60 -7.31 4.85
N LEU A 361 -4.28 -7.19 5.08
CA LEU A 361 -3.72 -7.46 6.41
C LEU A 361 -3.78 -6.23 7.30
N THR A 362 -3.34 -5.09 6.78
CA THR A 362 -3.14 -3.88 7.58
C THR A 362 -3.63 -2.64 6.86
N TYR A 363 -4.48 -1.85 7.52
CA TYR A 363 -4.71 -0.46 7.15
C TYR A 363 -3.53 0.36 7.69
N TYR A 364 -2.73 0.99 6.81
CA TYR A 364 -1.47 1.63 7.22
C TYR A 364 -1.47 3.13 6.93
N GLY A 365 -1.37 3.94 7.99
CA GLY A 365 -1.18 5.39 7.89
C GLY A 365 0.22 5.80 8.37
N PHE A 366 1.04 6.35 7.48
CA PHE A 366 2.31 6.95 7.86
C PHE A 366 2.08 8.28 8.59
N MET A 367 2.60 8.43 9.80
CA MET A 367 2.45 9.68 10.58
C MET A 367 3.52 9.85 11.65
N ASP A 368 3.83 11.12 11.95
CA ASP A 368 4.69 11.48 13.08
C ASP A 368 3.90 11.85 14.35
N THR A 369 2.66 12.32 14.17
CA THR A 369 1.72 12.74 15.22
C THR A 369 0.30 12.29 14.88
N ILE A 370 -0.57 12.14 15.89
CA ILE A 370 -2.00 11.81 15.66
C ILE A 370 -2.74 13.03 15.11
N GLU A 371 -2.28 14.23 15.46
CA GLU A 371 -2.84 15.50 15.06
C GLU A 371 -2.71 15.72 13.55
N GLU A 372 -1.54 15.48 12.98
CA GLU A 372 -1.32 15.57 11.52
C GLU A 372 -1.95 14.38 10.77
N GLY A 373 -2.00 13.20 11.40
CA GLY A 373 -2.56 11.97 10.84
C GLY A 373 -4.05 11.74 11.15
N ALA A 374 -4.76 12.74 11.67
CA ALA A 374 -6.10 12.59 12.24
C ALA A 374 -7.12 12.03 11.22
N ALA A 375 -7.07 12.53 9.98
CA ALA A 375 -7.96 12.09 8.91
C ALA A 375 -7.71 10.61 8.55
N ASP A 376 -6.45 10.21 8.44
CA ASP A 376 -6.05 8.84 8.14
C ASP A 376 -6.54 7.87 9.21
N ILE A 377 -6.38 8.22 10.48
CA ILE A 377 -6.77 7.33 11.58
C ILE A 377 -8.29 7.24 11.77
N ASP A 378 -9.03 8.33 11.53
CA ASP A 378 -10.49 8.34 11.58
C ASP A 378 -11.10 7.38 10.54
N VAL A 379 -10.53 7.35 9.33
CA VAL A 379 -10.92 6.39 8.29
C VAL A 379 -10.67 4.96 8.75
N GLY A 380 -9.48 4.67 9.28
CA GLY A 380 -9.14 3.35 9.81
C GLY A 380 -10.09 2.90 10.93
N ILE A 381 -10.32 3.75 11.95
CA ILE A 381 -11.24 3.43 13.04
C ILE A 381 -12.67 3.21 12.54
N LYS A 382 -13.14 3.98 11.55
CA LYS A 382 -14.46 3.78 10.95
C LYS A 382 -14.59 2.40 10.29
N ILE A 383 -13.57 1.98 9.53
CA ILE A 383 -13.52 0.65 8.90
C ILE A 383 -13.57 -0.43 9.99
N PHE A 384 -12.70 -0.34 11.01
CA PHE A 384 -12.63 -1.36 12.06
C PHE A 384 -13.88 -1.42 12.95
N LYS A 385 -14.60 -0.30 13.12
CA LYS A 385 -15.92 -0.31 13.76
C LYS A 385 -16.93 -1.19 13.03
N SER A 386 -16.89 -1.29 11.70
CA SER A 386 -17.83 -2.11 10.94
C SER A 386 -17.40 -3.57 10.79
N ILE A 387 -16.10 -3.89 10.79
CA ILE A 387 -15.61 -5.26 10.57
C ILE A 387 -15.23 -6.02 11.85
N GLN A 388 -14.92 -5.32 12.94
CA GLN A 388 -14.33 -5.93 14.15
C GLN A 388 -15.31 -5.92 15.33
N LEU A 389 -15.92 -4.77 15.63
CA LEU A 389 -16.81 -4.63 16.78
C LEU A 389 -18.05 -5.55 16.72
N PRO A 390 -18.69 -5.81 15.56
CA PRO A 390 -19.80 -6.76 15.48
C PRO A 390 -19.42 -8.20 15.86
N LYS A 391 -18.13 -8.54 15.80
CA LYS A 391 -17.60 -9.85 16.24
C LYS A 391 -17.32 -9.89 17.75
N GLY A 392 -17.55 -8.81 18.48
CA GLY A 392 -17.19 -8.68 19.90
C GLY A 392 -15.69 -8.53 20.16
N LEU A 393 -14.89 -8.30 19.11
CA LEU A 393 -13.44 -8.18 19.19
C LEU A 393 -13.02 -6.71 19.26
N PRO A 394 -11.93 -6.38 19.99
CA PRO A 394 -11.39 -5.02 20.00
C PRO A 394 -10.71 -4.68 18.68
N ILE A 395 -10.60 -3.38 18.40
CA ILE A 395 -9.85 -2.81 17.28
C ILE A 395 -8.36 -2.80 17.65
N PRO A 396 -7.51 -3.57 16.94
CA PRO A 396 -6.08 -3.57 17.21
C PRO A 396 -5.34 -2.48 16.42
N VAL A 397 -4.52 -1.70 17.14
CA VAL A 397 -3.64 -0.68 16.56
C VAL A 397 -2.19 -0.98 16.91
N VAL A 398 -1.36 -1.25 15.91
CA VAL A 398 0.09 -1.33 16.09
C VAL A 398 0.70 0.03 15.82
N ILE A 399 1.47 0.54 16.78
CA ILE A 399 2.21 1.79 16.69
C ILE A 399 3.69 1.44 16.48
N ARG A 400 4.29 1.84 15.36
CA ARG A 400 5.73 1.64 15.11
C ARG A 400 6.46 2.96 15.08
N CYS A 401 7.57 3.03 15.81
CA CYS A 401 8.53 4.11 15.70
C CYS A 401 9.93 3.56 15.42
N ASP A 402 10.45 3.88 14.24
CA ASP A 402 11.82 3.57 13.86
C ASP A 402 12.82 4.48 14.56
N TYR A 403 14.00 3.94 14.84
CA TYR A 403 15.17 4.68 15.29
C TYR A 403 16.43 4.22 14.56
N ASP A 404 17.49 5.04 14.65
CA ASP A 404 18.82 4.69 14.17
C ASP A 404 19.68 4.27 15.35
N GLY A 405 20.05 2.98 15.43
CA GLY A 405 20.89 2.45 16.50
C GLY A 405 22.29 3.10 16.59
N LYS A 406 22.74 3.77 15.53
CA LYS A 406 24.04 4.47 15.50
C LYS A 406 23.97 5.88 16.10
N VAL A 407 22.77 6.42 16.33
CA VAL A 407 22.57 7.79 16.81
C VAL A 407 22.26 7.78 18.32
N PRO A 408 23.10 8.40 19.17
CA PRO A 408 22.84 8.47 20.61
C PRO A 408 21.45 9.05 20.95
N GLY A 409 20.76 8.36 21.87
CA GLY A 409 19.41 8.71 22.33
C GLY A 409 18.30 8.57 21.28
N SER A 410 18.60 8.03 20.08
CA SER A 410 17.60 7.87 19.01
C SER A 410 16.48 6.92 19.42
N ARG A 411 16.85 5.78 20.04
CA ARG A 411 15.90 4.82 20.60
C ARG A 411 15.00 5.44 21.67
N ASP A 412 15.55 6.23 22.58
CA ASP A 412 14.78 6.88 23.66
C ASP A 412 13.79 7.91 23.09
N ARG A 413 14.20 8.68 22.07
CA ARG A 413 13.31 9.61 21.37
C ARG A 413 12.19 8.88 20.63
N ALA A 414 12.48 7.73 20.02
CA ALA A 414 11.48 6.89 19.37
C ALA A 414 10.51 6.27 20.38
N GLN A 415 11.00 5.81 21.54
CA GLN A 415 10.15 5.35 22.64
C GLN A 415 9.21 6.46 23.13
N ALA A 416 9.75 7.65 23.39
CA ALA A 416 8.95 8.80 23.80
C ALA A 416 7.90 9.18 22.73
N LYS A 417 8.23 9.04 21.44
CA LYS A 417 7.29 9.26 20.34
C LYS A 417 6.18 8.21 20.31
N ALA A 418 6.50 6.93 20.46
CA ALA A 418 5.51 5.86 20.51
C ALA A 418 4.50 6.09 21.65
N ILE A 419 4.99 6.45 22.85
CA ILE A 419 4.14 6.79 24.00
C ILE A 419 3.24 8.01 23.72
N ARG A 420 3.76 9.05 23.04
CA ARG A 420 2.94 10.21 22.64
C ARG A 420 1.83 9.82 21.66
N LEU A 421 2.15 9.02 20.65
CA LEU A 421 1.18 8.52 19.67
C LEU A 421 0.10 7.67 20.35
N GLU A 422 0.48 6.74 21.22
CA GLU A 422 -0.44 5.92 22.00
C GLU A 422 -1.35 6.79 22.88
N THR A 423 -0.76 7.79 23.53
CA THR A 423 -1.50 8.72 24.39
C THR A 423 -2.56 9.49 23.62
N ALA A 424 -2.17 10.10 22.49
CA ALA A 424 -3.05 10.87 21.64
C ALA A 424 -4.13 9.98 20.97
N LEU A 425 -3.78 8.75 20.57
CA LEU A 425 -4.74 7.78 20.01
C LEU A 425 -5.91 7.54 20.95
N HIS A 426 -5.60 7.15 22.19
CA HIS A 426 -6.65 6.84 23.17
C HIS A 426 -7.38 8.09 23.67
N ALA A 427 -6.72 9.25 23.73
CA ALA A 427 -7.37 10.52 24.03
C ALA A 427 -8.36 10.94 22.93
N ARG A 428 -8.08 10.61 21.66
CA ARG A 428 -8.98 10.85 20.53
C ARG A 428 -10.21 9.93 20.54
N TYR A 429 -10.07 8.70 21.03
CA TYR A 429 -11.15 7.71 21.10
C TYR A 429 -11.42 7.24 22.54
N PRO A 430 -11.88 8.13 23.44
CA PRO A 430 -12.02 7.83 24.86
C PRO A 430 -13.08 6.75 25.11
N GLU A 431 -14.19 6.76 24.35
CA GLU A 431 -15.25 5.76 24.52
C GLU A 431 -14.81 4.34 24.15
N LEU A 432 -14.07 4.18 23.04
CA LEU A 432 -13.56 2.87 22.63
C LEU A 432 -12.52 2.37 23.64
N SER A 433 -11.67 3.28 24.12
CA SER A 433 -10.65 2.99 25.12
C SER A 433 -11.27 2.53 26.44
N ALA A 434 -12.25 3.27 26.96
CA ALA A 434 -12.92 2.96 28.23
C ALA A 434 -13.67 1.62 28.20
N LYS A 435 -14.17 1.21 27.02
CA LYS A 435 -14.85 -0.08 26.82
C LYS A 435 -13.90 -1.26 26.53
N GLY A 436 -12.57 -1.02 26.49
CA GLY A 436 -11.60 -2.03 26.07
C GLY A 436 -11.75 -2.46 24.60
N GLN A 437 -12.45 -1.66 23.78
CA GLN A 437 -12.71 -1.91 22.37
C GLN A 437 -11.61 -1.38 21.45
N LEU A 438 -10.62 -0.68 22.00
CA LEU A 438 -9.42 -0.21 21.33
C LEU A 438 -8.21 -0.68 22.11
N ILE A 439 -7.37 -1.50 21.47
CA ILE A 439 -6.12 -2.00 22.04
C ILE A 439 -4.95 -1.49 21.19
N SER A 440 -3.80 -1.28 21.82
CA SER A 440 -2.63 -0.75 21.13
C SER A 440 -1.36 -1.53 21.47
N LEU A 441 -0.49 -1.71 20.47
CA LEU A 441 0.82 -2.32 20.62
C LEU A 441 1.89 -1.31 20.19
N CYS A 442 2.62 -0.76 21.16
CA CYS A 442 3.77 0.08 20.89
C CYS A 442 5.00 -0.76 20.54
N THR A 443 5.60 -0.49 19.39
CA THR A 443 6.79 -1.18 18.88
C THR A 443 7.84 -0.20 18.41
N LEU A 444 9.10 -0.56 18.59
CA LEU A 444 10.26 0.15 18.03
C LEU A 444 10.97 -0.73 17.02
N ARG A 445 11.76 -0.13 16.13
CA ARG A 445 12.69 -0.89 15.30
C ARG A 445 13.92 -0.07 14.91
N ASP A 446 15.08 -0.72 14.93
CA ASP A 446 16.29 -0.15 14.34
C ASP A 446 16.23 -0.30 12.82
N TYR A 447 15.93 0.79 12.10
CA TYR A 447 15.81 0.74 10.64
C TYR A 447 17.17 0.56 9.94
N SER A 448 18.29 0.70 10.67
CA SER A 448 19.63 0.50 10.12
C SER A 448 20.00 -0.98 9.93
N GLN A 449 19.17 -1.90 10.44
CA GLN A 449 19.41 -3.34 10.44
C GLN A 449 18.14 -4.11 10.07
N ALA A 450 18.30 -5.33 9.54
CA ALA A 450 17.20 -6.28 9.35
C ALA A 450 16.86 -6.97 10.68
N LYS A 451 16.46 -6.18 11.68
CA LYS A 451 16.05 -6.68 12.99
C LYS A 451 14.53 -6.66 13.15
N PRO A 452 13.97 -7.65 13.87
CA PRO A 452 12.57 -7.66 14.28
C PRO A 452 12.19 -6.41 15.08
N ALA A 453 10.89 -6.17 15.15
CA ALA A 453 10.33 -5.20 16.07
C ALA A 453 10.70 -5.49 17.53
N GLU A 454 10.85 -4.44 18.32
CA GLU A 454 10.94 -4.49 19.76
C GLU A 454 9.59 -4.08 20.36
N ARG A 455 8.97 -4.94 21.18
CA ARG A 455 7.76 -4.59 21.92
C ARG A 455 8.11 -3.66 23.09
N LEU A 456 7.42 -2.53 23.18
CA LEU A 456 7.48 -1.68 24.38
C LEU A 456 6.56 -2.23 25.46
N LYS A 457 7.01 -2.14 26.72
CA LYS A 457 6.15 -2.48 27.87
C LYS A 457 5.05 -1.43 27.96
N THR A 458 3.80 -1.88 28.01
CA THR A 458 2.61 -1.01 28.10
C THR A 458 2.73 -0.11 29.33
N THR A 459 2.51 1.18 29.16
CA THR A 459 2.60 2.18 30.25
C THR A 459 1.26 2.40 30.96
N ARG A 460 0.19 1.74 30.51
CA ARG A 460 -1.18 1.93 30.99
C ARG A 460 -1.67 0.75 31.83
N PRO A 461 -2.11 0.98 33.08
CA PRO A 461 -2.80 -0.06 33.85
C PRO A 461 -4.17 -0.38 33.23
N GLY A 462 -4.48 -1.66 33.05
CA GLY A 462 -5.76 -2.13 32.50
C GLY A 462 -5.88 -2.09 30.96
N HIS A 463 -4.86 -1.59 30.27
CA HIS A 463 -4.66 -1.78 28.83
C HIS A 463 -3.52 -2.79 28.66
N PHE A 464 -3.80 -3.87 27.93
CA PHE A 464 -2.89 -4.98 27.75
C PHE A 464 -2.08 -4.79 26.48
#